data_AF-A0A9P9ABB1-F1
#
_entry.id   AF-A0A9P9ABB1-F1
#
_cell.length_a   1.000
_cell.length_b   1.000
_cell.length_c   1.000
_cell.angle_alpha   90.00
_cell.angle_beta   90.00
_cell.angle_gamma   90.00
#
_symmetry.space_group_name_H-M   'P 1'
#
loop_
_entity.id
_entity.type
_entity.pdbx_description
1 polymer ?
#
loop_
_entity_poly.entity_id
_entity_poly.type
_entity_poly.pdbx_seq_one_letter_code
_entity_poly.pdbx_strand_id
1 'polypeptide(L)'
;MRFLPLLCTVLPAVQALSFGLTGPDASQPLNLSQPVEITWTTTEGNVGEPLARVLNIWFWALGGNNGGTYGNEIGSNLSLSTESYTWNPSGLVENFRDNNDIQLSAGKEHWFEAKLVGDRGNTLVSMPSDKYVLEGVPDLVGAAGKNIAVSKAVVGIVTGLAVLKGLL
;
A
#
# COMPACT_ATOMS: atom_id res chain seq x y z
N MET A 1 6.42 -52.86 44.39
CA MET A 1 6.43 -52.56 42.93
C MET A 1 6.32 -51.05 42.75
N ARG A 2 7.07 -50.50 41.79
CA ARG A 2 7.54 -49.11 41.71
C ARG A 2 6.41 -48.12 41.36
N PHE A 3 6.29 -47.02 42.11
CA PHE A 3 5.55 -45.83 41.71
C PHE A 3 6.48 -44.95 40.84
N LEU A 4 6.12 -44.74 39.57
CA LEU A 4 6.74 -43.71 38.73
C LEU A 4 6.00 -42.39 38.99
N PRO A 5 6.68 -41.30 39.41
CA PRO A 5 6.08 -39.98 39.38
C PRO A 5 6.08 -39.48 37.93
N LEU A 6 4.90 -39.22 37.39
CA LEU A 6 4.72 -38.53 36.11
C LEU A 6 5.21 -37.09 36.31
N LEU A 7 6.45 -36.82 35.87
CA LEU A 7 6.99 -35.47 35.79
C LEU A 7 6.30 -34.79 34.59
N CYS A 8 5.16 -34.16 34.83
CA CYS A 8 4.50 -33.29 33.86
C CYS A 8 5.32 -32.01 33.76
N THR A 9 6.24 -31.95 32.80
CA THR A 9 7.00 -30.74 32.48
C THR A 9 6.03 -29.73 31.85
N VAL A 10 5.61 -28.76 32.65
CA VAL A 10 4.91 -27.56 32.15
C VAL A 10 5.94 -26.79 31.31
N LEU A 11 5.89 -26.98 30.00
CA LEU A 11 6.62 -26.11 29.08
C LEU A 11 6.07 -24.69 29.27
N PRO A 12 6.91 -23.67 29.50
CA PRO A 12 6.44 -22.29 29.49
C PRO A 12 5.83 -22.01 28.12
N ALA A 13 4.56 -21.62 28.10
CA ALA A 13 3.89 -21.19 26.88
C ALA A 13 4.64 -19.96 26.35
N VAL A 14 5.36 -20.13 25.23
CA VAL A 14 5.97 -19.02 24.50
C VAL A 14 4.82 -18.17 23.96
N GLN A 15 4.52 -17.07 24.63
CA GLN A 15 3.57 -16.08 24.13
C GLN A 15 4.27 -15.27 23.05
N ALA A 16 4.02 -15.59 21.78
CA ALA A 16 4.57 -14.84 20.66
C ALA A 16 4.08 -13.39 20.70
N LEU A 17 4.96 -12.43 20.43
CA LEU A 17 4.57 -11.04 20.19
C LEU A 17 3.64 -11.01 18.96
N SER A 18 2.39 -10.58 19.15
CA SER A 18 1.48 -10.34 18.03
C SER A 18 1.53 -8.86 17.66
N PHE A 19 1.81 -8.61 16.38
CA PHE A 19 1.72 -7.28 15.77
C PHE A 19 0.57 -7.30 14.75
N GLY A 20 -0.28 -6.26 14.76
CA GLY A 20 -1.32 -6.08 13.76
C GLY A 20 -1.32 -4.65 13.22
N LEU A 21 -1.12 -4.49 11.92
CA LEU A 21 -1.32 -3.20 11.23
C LEU A 21 -2.82 -3.04 10.96
N THR A 22 -3.43 -1.97 11.48
CA THR A 22 -4.87 -1.73 11.29
C THR A 22 -5.12 -0.66 10.23
N GLY A 23 -4.24 0.33 10.09
CA GLY A 23 -4.35 1.39 9.08
C GLY A 23 -5.69 2.16 9.14
N PRO A 24 -5.95 3.04 8.15
CA PRO A 24 -7.26 3.66 7.98
C PRO A 24 -8.35 2.64 7.63
N ASP A 25 -9.63 3.00 7.85
CA ASP A 25 -10.77 2.16 7.46
C ASP A 25 -10.77 1.87 5.95
N ALA A 26 -10.45 0.64 5.58
CA ALA A 26 -10.38 0.19 4.19
C ALA A 26 -11.75 0.06 3.51
N SER A 27 -12.86 0.24 4.23
CA SER A 27 -14.19 0.38 3.64
C SER A 27 -14.38 1.75 2.94
N GLN A 28 -13.57 2.74 3.32
CA GLN A 28 -13.58 4.09 2.74
C GLN A 28 -12.41 4.26 1.75
N PRO A 29 -12.55 5.12 0.73
CA PRO A 29 -11.43 5.55 -0.08
C PRO A 29 -10.34 6.22 0.77
N LEU A 30 -9.08 5.95 0.45
CA LEU A 30 -7.93 6.61 1.05
C LEU A 30 -7.70 7.96 0.38
N ASN A 31 -7.89 9.04 1.13
CA ASN A 31 -7.74 10.39 0.63
C ASN A 31 -6.29 10.88 0.73
N LEU A 32 -5.63 11.05 -0.41
CA LEU A 32 -4.24 11.51 -0.48
C LEU A 32 -4.08 13.05 -0.47
N SER A 33 -5.18 13.81 -0.36
CA SER A 33 -5.13 15.28 -0.25
C SER A 33 -5.01 15.78 1.20
N GLN A 34 -5.03 14.88 2.18
CA GLN A 34 -4.98 15.19 3.59
C GLN A 34 -4.05 14.23 4.35
N PRO A 35 -3.61 14.59 5.57
CA PRO A 35 -2.86 13.66 6.42
C PRO A 35 -3.64 12.38 6.71
N VAL A 36 -2.92 11.26 6.79
CA VAL A 36 -3.47 9.93 7.03
C VAL A 36 -2.89 9.39 8.33
N GLU A 37 -3.75 9.01 9.27
CA GLU A 37 -3.36 8.31 10.48
C GLU A 37 -3.26 6.81 10.23
N ILE A 38 -2.14 6.21 10.63
CA ILE A 38 -1.87 4.79 10.49
C ILE A 38 -1.60 4.25 11.89
N THR A 39 -2.36 3.25 12.30
CA THR A 39 -2.26 2.64 13.64
C THR A 39 -1.86 1.18 13.55
N TRP A 40 -1.23 0.71 14.63
CA TRP A 40 -0.89 -0.69 14.83
C TRP A 40 -1.04 -1.06 16.30
N THR A 41 -1.24 -2.34 16.53
CA THR A 41 -1.30 -2.90 17.88
C THR A 41 -0.12 -3.81 18.13
N THR A 42 0.45 -3.71 19.31
CA THR A 42 1.45 -4.67 19.82
C THR A 42 0.89 -5.33 21.08
N THR A 43 0.70 -6.64 21.06
CA THR A 43 0.43 -7.37 22.30
C THR A 43 1.76 -7.84 22.86
N GLU A 44 2.11 -7.34 24.05
CA GLU A 44 3.29 -7.78 24.77
C GLU A 44 3.18 -9.26 25.13
N GLY A 45 4.11 -10.06 24.61
CA GLY A 45 4.46 -11.37 25.16
C GLY A 45 5.82 -11.26 25.83
N ASN A 46 6.01 -11.95 26.97
CA ASN A 46 7.33 -12.16 27.56
C ASN A 46 8.16 -13.10 26.67
N VAL A 47 8.61 -12.61 25.52
CA VAL A 47 9.62 -13.25 24.67
C VAL A 47 10.93 -12.57 25.00
N GLY A 48 11.98 -13.37 25.26
CA GLY A 48 13.33 -12.87 25.46
C GLY A 48 13.72 -11.95 24.31
N GLU A 49 13.79 -10.66 24.63
CA GLU A 49 14.10 -9.52 23.76
C GLU A 49 13.28 -9.42 22.46
N PRO A 50 12.63 -8.28 22.16
CA PRO A 50 11.92 -8.17 20.90
C PRO A 50 12.94 -8.21 19.75
N LEU A 51 12.91 -9.29 18.95
CA LEU A 51 13.78 -9.42 17.77
C LEU A 51 13.66 -8.18 16.87
N ALA A 52 12.46 -7.58 16.80
CA ALA A 52 12.21 -6.31 16.16
C ALA A 52 12.47 -5.14 17.11
N ARG A 53 13.18 -4.13 16.64
CA ARG A 53 13.44 -2.89 17.40
C ARG A 53 12.61 -1.72 16.93
N VAL A 54 12.33 -1.68 15.63
CA VAL A 54 11.64 -0.57 15.00
C VAL A 54 10.67 -1.06 13.94
N LEU A 55 9.76 -0.17 13.57
CA LEU A 55 8.80 -0.34 12.51
C LEU A 55 9.10 0.66 11.37
N ASN A 56 9.13 0.15 10.15
CA ASN A 56 9.03 1.00 8.96
C ASN A 56 7.66 0.79 8.32
N ILE A 57 7.07 1.86 7.81
CA ILE A 57 5.78 1.83 7.11
C ILE A 57 6.02 2.24 5.67
N TRP A 58 5.54 1.40 4.77
CA TRP A 58 5.58 1.63 3.34
C TRP A 58 4.18 1.85 2.81
N PHE A 59 4.04 2.70 1.80
CA PHE A 59 2.85 2.79 0.98
C PHE A 59 3.15 2.25 -0.41
N TRP A 60 2.26 1.42 -0.92
CA TRP A 60 2.36 0.79 -2.22
C TRP A 60 1.19 1.20 -3.10
N ALA A 61 1.50 1.88 -4.20
CA ALA A 61 0.54 2.29 -5.20
C ALA A 61 0.67 1.43 -6.47
N LEU A 62 -0.46 0.91 -6.98
CA LEU A 62 -0.49 0.14 -8.21
C LEU A 62 -0.79 1.04 -9.41
N GLY A 63 -0.02 0.91 -10.48
CA GLY A 63 -0.26 1.59 -11.75
C GLY A 63 -1.38 0.94 -12.55
N GLY A 64 -2.24 1.74 -13.17
CA GLY A 64 -3.43 1.26 -13.90
C GLY A 64 -3.10 0.49 -15.17
N ASN A 65 -2.38 1.11 -16.12
CA ASN A 65 -2.25 0.57 -17.49
C ASN A 65 -0.99 -0.27 -17.74
N ASN A 66 0.10 -0.03 -17.00
CA ASN A 66 1.40 -0.70 -17.22
C ASN A 66 1.79 -1.66 -16.09
N GLY A 67 0.92 -1.86 -15.08
CA GLY A 67 1.13 -2.83 -14.00
C GLY A 67 2.34 -2.53 -13.09
N GLY A 68 2.86 -1.30 -13.10
CA GLY A 68 3.95 -0.89 -12.21
C GLY A 68 3.49 -0.85 -10.76
N THR A 69 4.37 -1.25 -9.84
CA THR A 69 4.14 -1.14 -8.40
C THR A 69 5.11 -0.12 -7.84
N TYR A 70 4.58 0.96 -7.25
CA TYR A 70 5.37 2.07 -6.71
C TYR A 70 5.37 1.99 -5.19
N GLY A 71 6.52 1.66 -4.61
CA GLY A 71 6.71 1.62 -3.15
C GLY A 71 7.43 2.85 -2.66
N ASN A 72 6.92 3.45 -1.59
CA ASN A 72 7.62 4.51 -0.87
C ASN A 72 7.65 4.21 0.63
N GLU A 73 8.80 4.38 1.26
CA GLU A 73 8.89 4.35 2.72
C GLU A 73 8.33 5.68 3.24
N ILE A 74 7.18 5.60 3.92
CA ILE A 74 6.46 6.77 4.41
C ILE A 74 6.72 7.03 5.89
N GLY A 75 7.26 6.07 6.62
CA GLY A 75 7.70 6.19 8.01
C GLY A 75 8.86 5.23 8.28
N SER A 76 9.90 5.72 8.97
CA SER A 76 11.15 4.98 9.18
C SER A 76 11.54 4.99 10.64
N ASN A 77 12.07 3.87 11.13
CA ASN A 77 12.55 3.68 12.49
C ASN A 77 11.54 4.09 13.58
N LEU A 78 10.24 3.83 13.33
CA LEU A 78 9.19 4.16 14.26
C LEU A 78 9.27 3.27 15.50
N SER A 79 9.00 3.85 16.67
CA SER A 79 8.93 3.09 17.91
C SER A 79 7.69 2.20 17.90
N LEU A 80 7.87 0.92 18.21
CA LEU A 80 6.76 -0.02 18.36
C LEU A 80 5.75 0.41 19.42
N SER A 81 6.19 1.17 20.44
CA SER A 81 5.35 1.65 21.55
C SER A 81 4.46 2.86 21.23
N THR A 82 4.63 3.51 20.07
CA THR A 82 3.84 4.71 19.72
C THR A 82 2.47 4.38 19.14
N GLU A 83 2.29 3.15 18.64
CA GLU A 83 1.04 2.57 18.12
C GLU A 83 0.32 3.37 17.00
N SER A 84 0.90 4.50 16.58
CA SER A 84 0.32 5.41 15.61
C SER A 84 1.40 6.24 14.91
N TYR A 85 1.12 6.60 13.65
CA TYR A 85 1.93 7.49 12.83
C TYR A 85 1.04 8.28 11.88
N THR A 86 1.24 9.60 11.80
CA THR A 86 0.55 10.45 10.84
C THR A 86 1.44 10.70 9.63
N TRP A 87 1.01 10.21 8.47
CA TRP A 87 1.67 10.42 7.20
C TRP A 87 1.07 11.61 6.45
N ASN A 88 1.92 12.44 5.83
CA ASN A 88 1.50 13.48 4.89
C ASN A 88 1.80 13.02 3.44
N PRO A 89 0.78 12.76 2.60
CA PRO A 89 0.98 12.26 1.25
C PRO A 89 1.52 13.27 0.23
N SER A 90 1.51 14.57 0.54
CA SER A 90 1.84 15.64 -0.42
C SER A 90 3.12 15.39 -1.22
N GLY A 91 4.22 15.05 -0.55
CA GLY A 91 5.50 14.77 -1.23
C GLY A 91 5.47 13.54 -2.14
N LEU A 92 4.68 12.51 -1.80
CA LEU A 92 4.47 11.36 -2.68
C LEU A 92 3.64 11.76 -3.91
N VAL A 93 2.57 12.52 -3.69
CA VAL A 93 1.68 13.00 -4.74
C VAL A 93 2.42 13.90 -5.72
N GLU A 94 3.27 14.81 -5.23
CA GLU A 94 4.14 15.65 -6.06
C GLU A 94 5.11 14.80 -6.87
N ASN A 95 5.77 13.80 -6.26
CA ASN A 95 6.66 12.89 -6.97
C ASN A 95 5.97 12.16 -8.13
N PHE A 96 4.74 11.67 -7.89
CA PHE A 96 3.95 11.02 -8.93
C PHE A 96 3.52 12.00 -10.04
N ARG A 97 3.23 13.26 -9.72
CA ARG A 97 2.88 14.29 -10.71
C ARG A 97 4.06 14.69 -11.59
N ASP A 98 5.23 14.84 -10.98
CA ASP A 98 6.46 15.18 -11.69
C ASP A 98 6.87 14.06 -12.66
N ASN A 99 6.45 12.83 -12.37
CA ASN A 99 6.64 11.67 -13.22
C ASN A 99 5.43 11.46 -14.15
N ASN A 100 5.44 12.13 -15.30
CA ASN A 100 4.36 12.12 -16.30
C ASN A 100 3.93 10.72 -16.82
N ASP A 101 4.68 9.66 -16.53
CA ASP A 101 4.37 8.29 -16.93
C ASP A 101 3.57 7.52 -15.86
N ILE A 102 3.38 8.07 -14.65
CA ILE A 102 2.66 7.42 -13.57
C ILE A 102 1.18 7.74 -13.67
N GLN A 103 0.38 6.71 -13.99
CA GLN A 103 -1.06 6.69 -13.73
C GLN A 103 -1.41 5.57 -12.78
N LEU A 104 -2.03 5.91 -11.66
CA LEU A 104 -2.46 4.99 -10.63
C LEU A 104 -3.76 4.31 -11.02
N SER A 105 -3.90 3.07 -10.58
CA SER A 105 -5.12 2.29 -10.73
C SER A 105 -6.27 2.95 -9.97
N ALA A 106 -7.45 3.00 -10.56
CA ALA A 106 -8.69 3.38 -9.88
C ALA A 106 -9.24 2.25 -8.98
N GLY A 107 -8.66 1.05 -9.04
CA GLY A 107 -9.10 -0.11 -8.28
C GLY A 107 -8.72 -0.04 -6.79
N LYS A 108 -9.35 -0.93 -6.00
CA LYS A 108 -9.01 -1.17 -4.59
C LYS A 108 -7.75 -2.01 -4.47
N GLU A 109 -6.60 -1.42 -4.81
CA GLU A 109 -5.37 -2.15 -5.11
C GLU A 109 -4.13 -1.61 -4.41
N HIS A 110 -4.26 -0.49 -3.71
CA HIS A 110 -3.17 0.23 -3.02
C HIS A 110 -3.13 -0.18 -1.55
N TRP A 111 -1.98 -0.32 -0.91
CA TRP A 111 -1.91 -0.81 0.48
C TRP A 111 -0.77 -0.18 1.26
N PHE A 112 -0.87 -0.26 2.59
CA PHE A 112 0.24 -0.01 3.49
C PHE A 112 0.94 -1.32 3.84
N GLU A 113 2.24 -1.29 4.08
CA GLU A 113 2.99 -2.44 4.57
C GLU A 113 3.82 -2.04 5.79
N ALA A 114 3.58 -2.73 6.90
CA ALA A 114 4.40 -2.64 8.09
C ALA A 114 5.57 -3.62 7.98
N LYS A 115 6.79 -3.11 8.14
CA LYS A 115 8.01 -3.90 8.17
C LYS A 115 8.64 -3.80 9.55
N LEU A 116 8.63 -4.89 10.29
CA LEU A 116 9.36 -5.01 11.55
C LEU A 116 10.83 -5.24 11.25
N VAL A 117 11.69 -4.39 11.79
CA VAL A 117 13.12 -4.40 11.51
C VAL A 117 13.90 -4.79 12.76
N GLY A 118 14.83 -5.74 12.59
CA GLY A 118 15.69 -6.21 13.67
C GLY A 118 16.97 -5.40 13.86
N ASP A 119 17.78 -5.80 14.85
CA ASP A 119 19.02 -5.11 15.24
C ASP A 119 20.05 -4.91 14.13
N ARG A 120 20.01 -5.72 13.06
CA ARG A 120 20.93 -5.63 11.93
C ARG A 120 20.35 -4.86 10.75
N GLY A 121 19.23 -4.17 10.93
CA GLY A 121 18.53 -3.43 9.87
C GLY A 121 17.79 -4.33 8.88
N ASN A 122 17.75 -5.65 9.11
CA ASN A 122 17.02 -6.57 8.25
C ASN A 122 15.53 -6.58 8.61
N THR A 123 14.68 -6.66 7.58
CA THR A 123 13.26 -6.94 7.78
C THR A 123 13.10 -8.35 8.33
N LEU A 124 12.41 -8.47 9.46
CA LEU A 124 12.07 -9.73 10.11
C LEU A 124 10.69 -10.20 9.70
N VAL A 125 9.74 -9.26 9.62
CA VAL A 125 8.34 -9.51 9.28
C VAL A 125 7.83 -8.38 8.40
N SER A 126 7.05 -8.74 7.39
CA SER A 126 6.28 -7.85 6.53
C SER A 126 4.80 -8.15 6.70
N MET A 127 3.99 -7.12 6.93
CA MET A 127 2.55 -7.24 7.14
C MET A 127 1.81 -6.20 6.27
N PRO A 128 1.14 -6.64 5.19
CA PRO A 128 0.30 -5.74 4.42
C PRO A 128 -1.00 -5.42 5.18
N SER A 129 -1.51 -4.20 5.01
CA SER A 129 -2.87 -3.83 5.36
C SER A 129 -3.87 -4.39 4.35
N ASP A 130 -5.16 -4.15 4.61
CA ASP A 130 -6.16 -4.17 3.55
C ASP A 130 -5.82 -3.17 2.44
N LYS A 131 -6.41 -3.40 1.27
CA LYS A 131 -6.23 -2.54 0.10
C LYS A 131 -7.22 -1.38 0.10
N TYR A 132 -6.87 -0.29 -0.56
CA TYR A 132 -7.63 0.95 -0.63
C TYR A 132 -7.88 1.35 -2.09
N VAL A 133 -9.01 2.01 -2.31
CA VAL A 133 -9.24 2.89 -3.48
C VAL A 133 -8.67 4.26 -3.13
N LEU A 134 -8.13 5.00 -4.10
CA LEU A 134 -7.60 6.35 -3.86
C LEU A 134 -8.61 7.43 -4.20
N GLU A 135 -8.58 8.50 -3.42
CA GLU A 135 -9.29 9.76 -3.70
C GLU A 135 -8.40 10.98 -3.39
N GLY A 136 -8.88 12.18 -3.72
CA GLY A 136 -8.14 13.44 -3.50
C GLY A 136 -7.03 13.73 -4.53
N VAL A 137 -6.80 12.81 -5.48
CA VAL A 137 -5.79 12.93 -6.55
C VAL A 137 -6.36 12.53 -7.93
N PRO A 138 -7.42 13.20 -8.41
CA PRO A 138 -8.15 12.81 -9.63
C PRO A 138 -7.30 12.90 -10.91
N ASP A 139 -6.21 13.66 -10.88
CA ASP A 139 -5.27 13.82 -11.98
C ASP A 139 -4.28 12.64 -12.11
N LEU A 140 -4.03 11.92 -11.01
CA LEU A 140 -3.13 10.76 -10.97
C LEU A 140 -3.87 9.43 -11.15
N VAL A 141 -5.15 9.37 -10.78
CA VAL A 141 -5.96 8.17 -10.91
C VAL A 141 -6.53 8.10 -12.33
N GLY A 142 -6.03 7.16 -13.12
CA GLY A 142 -6.55 6.93 -14.47
C GLY A 142 -7.98 6.42 -14.39
N ALA A 143 -8.92 7.08 -15.09
CA ALA A 143 -10.17 6.43 -15.41
C ALA A 143 -9.84 5.13 -16.16
N ALA A 144 -10.37 4.00 -15.70
CA ALA A 144 -10.30 2.75 -16.45
C ALA A 144 -10.78 3.02 -17.90
N GLY A 145 -9.84 3.13 -18.85
CA GLY A 145 -10.16 3.37 -20.26
C GLY A 145 -9.87 4.75 -20.87
N LYS A 146 -8.90 5.55 -20.42
CA LYS A 146 -8.37 6.66 -21.26
C LYS A 146 -7.31 6.20 -22.26
N ASN A 147 -7.72 5.33 -23.19
CA ASN A 147 -7.09 5.27 -24.50
C ASN A 147 -7.54 6.49 -25.31
N ILE A 148 -6.94 7.65 -25.06
CA ILE A 148 -6.84 8.65 -26.13
C ILE A 148 -5.35 8.82 -26.42
N ALA A 149 -4.80 7.81 -27.09
CA ALA A 149 -3.68 8.04 -27.98
C ALA A 149 -4.18 8.99 -29.08
N VAL A 150 -4.04 10.31 -28.88
CA VAL A 150 -4.01 11.23 -30.00
C VAL A 150 -2.65 11.01 -30.67
N SER A 151 -2.57 9.94 -31.46
CA SER A 151 -1.48 9.75 -32.40
C SER A 151 -1.48 10.97 -33.32
N LYS A 152 -0.48 11.83 -33.17
CA LYS A 152 -0.11 12.83 -34.16
C LYS A 152 0.25 12.08 -35.45
N ALA A 153 -0.72 11.83 -36.31
CA ALA A 153 -0.52 11.21 -37.60
C ALA A 153 -1.30 12.00 -38.66
N VAL A 154 -0.57 12.95 -39.26
CA VAL A 154 -0.67 13.43 -40.65
C VAL A 154 -2.08 13.68 -41.18
N VAL A 155 -2.43 14.97 -41.32
CA VAL A 155 -3.47 15.45 -42.24
C VAL A 155 -3.03 15.10 -43.67
N GLY A 156 -3.41 13.91 -44.12
CA GLY A 156 -3.37 13.51 -45.52
C GLY A 156 -4.69 13.89 -46.17
N ILE A 157 -4.68 14.96 -46.96
CA ILE A 157 -5.77 15.32 -47.86
C ILE A 157 -5.99 14.15 -48.83
N VAL A 158 -7.16 13.51 -48.81
CA VAL A 158 -7.64 12.73 -49.96
C VAL A 158 -9.08 13.10 -50.25
N THR A 159 -9.21 13.79 -51.37
CA THR A 159 -10.39 14.10 -52.17
C THR A 159 -11.38 12.94 -52.32
N GLY A 160 -12.64 13.22 -52.00
CA GLY A 160 -13.84 12.98 -52.82
C GLY A 160 -14.20 11.55 -53.25
N LEU A 161 -15.35 11.07 -52.76
CA LEU A 161 -16.41 10.59 -53.65
C LEU A 161 -17.78 10.66 -52.95
N ALA A 162 -18.66 11.51 -53.47
CA ALA A 162 -20.06 11.54 -53.09
C ALA A 162 -20.82 10.41 -53.80
N VAL A 163 -21.61 9.63 -53.06
CA VAL A 163 -22.79 8.97 -53.63
C VAL A 163 -24.00 9.41 -52.82
N LEU A 164 -24.68 10.40 -53.40
CA LEU A 164 -26.04 10.78 -53.12
C LEU A 164 -26.98 9.62 -53.49
N LYS A 165 -27.84 9.21 -52.56
CA LYS A 165 -29.23 8.80 -52.85
C LYS A 165 -30.02 8.73 -51.54
N GLY A 166 -30.90 9.71 -51.38
CA GLY A 166 -31.92 9.71 -50.35
C GLY A 166 -33.24 9.06 -50.82
N LEU A 167 -34.16 9.02 -49.86
CA LEU A 167 -35.62 9.00 -49.95
C LEU A 167 -36.29 7.87 -50.77
N LEU A 168 -36.86 6.90 -50.05
CA LEU A 168 -38.31 6.73 -49.81
C LEU A 168 -38.56 5.37 -49.15
#